data_AF-A0A3M1C4M6-F1
#
_entry.id   AF-A0A3M1C4M6-F1
#
_cell.length_a   1.000
_cell.length_b   1.000
_cell.length_c   1.000
_cell.angle_alpha   90.00
_cell.angle_beta   90.00
_cell.angle_gamma   90.00
#
_symmetry.space_group_name_H-M   'P 1'
#
loop_
_entity.id
_entity.type
_entity.pdbx_description
1 polymer ?
#
loop_
_entity_poly.entity_id
_entity_poly.type
_entity_poly.pdbx_seq_one_letter_code
_entity_poly.pdbx_strand_id
1 'polypeptide(L)' 'MNKVNLSKDGTSIVFKTSESVPTSVKKFRKSPEIQGFYSFIYDNSLQQEAYEILCKIIAKRKAEKAQKKQQKKTKK' A
#
# COMPACT_ATOMS: atom_id res chain seq x y z
N MET A 1 -7.53 21.40 -5.23
CA MET A 1 -7.51 20.45 -6.37
C MET A 1 -6.12 20.48 -6.98
N ASN A 2 -5.38 19.38 -6.83
CA ASN A 2 -4.20 18.91 -7.60
C ASN A 2 -3.45 17.91 -6.71
N LYS A 3 -3.95 16.67 -6.70
CA LYS A 3 -3.48 15.54 -5.87
C LYS A 3 -2.27 14.80 -6.47
N VAL A 4 -1.81 15.20 -7.66
CA VAL A 4 -0.76 14.49 -8.39
C VAL A 4 0.21 15.51 -8.96
N ASN A 5 1.49 15.40 -8.61
CA ASN A 5 2.56 16.12 -9.27
C ASN A 5 3.19 15.15 -10.28
N LEU A 6 3.01 15.42 -11.56
CA LEU A 6 3.74 14.73 -12.62
C LEU A 6 5.13 15.37 -12.75
N SER A 7 6.18 14.55 -12.80
CA SER A 7 7.48 15.02 -13.27
C SER A 7 7.33 15.55 -14.70
N LYS A 8 8.04 16.63 -15.04
CA LYS A 8 8.01 17.24 -16.38
C LYS A 8 8.39 16.25 -17.50
N ASP A 9 9.13 15.20 -17.15
CA ASP A 9 9.62 14.18 -18.07
C ASP A 9 8.73 12.93 -18.14
N GLY A 10 7.58 12.93 -17.45
CA GLY A 10 6.59 11.83 -17.46
C GLY A 10 7.05 10.50 -16.82
N THR A 11 8.31 10.42 -16.39
CA THR A 11 8.96 9.19 -15.91
C THR A 11 8.64 8.86 -14.45
N SER A 12 8.10 9.82 -13.68
CA SER A 12 7.75 9.61 -12.28
C SER A 12 6.46 10.33 -11.88
N ILE A 13 5.59 9.58 -11.22
CA ILE A 13 4.33 10.06 -10.65
C ILE A 13 4.51 10.10 -9.13
N VAL A 14 4.55 11.31 -8.57
CA VAL A 14 4.59 11.50 -7.11
C VAL A 14 3.15 11.72 -6.64
N PHE A 15 2.55 10.66 -6.11
CA PHE A 15 1.27 10.75 -5.42
C PHE A 15 1.49 11.52 -4.12
N LYS A 16 0.89 12.71 -3.97
CA LYS A 16 0.80 13.33 -2.65
C LYS A 16 -0.06 12.40 -1.82
N THR A 17 0.57 11.70 -0.88
CA THR A 17 -0.13 10.88 0.11
C THR A 17 -1.22 11.75 0.72
N SER A 18 -2.49 11.38 0.51
CA SER A 18 -3.60 12.04 1.17
C SER A 18 -3.27 12.04 2.68
N GLU A 19 -3.19 13.23 3.30
CA GLU A 19 -2.63 13.44 4.64
C GLU A 19 -3.35 12.72 5.78
N SER A 20 -4.32 11.86 5.49
CA SER A 20 -4.97 11.01 6.48
C SER A 20 -4.99 9.55 6.03
N VAL A 21 -3.88 8.85 6.23
CA VAL A 21 -3.89 7.38 6.23
C VAL A 21 -4.96 6.96 7.25
N PRO A 22 -6.00 6.19 6.85
CA PRO A 22 -7.08 5.85 7.76
C PRO A 22 -6.54 5.13 9.00
N THR A 23 -6.69 5.75 10.17
CA THR A 23 -6.19 5.20 11.44
C THR A 23 -7.06 4.06 11.97
N SER A 24 -8.23 3.83 11.37
CA SER A 24 -9.15 2.76 11.75
C SER A 24 -9.71 2.04 10.54
N VAL A 25 -10.05 0.76 10.73
CA VAL A 25 -10.67 -0.09 9.70
C VAL A 25 -12.00 0.50 9.22
N LYS A 26 -12.78 1.11 10.12
CA LYS A 26 -14.05 1.78 9.77
C LYS A 26 -13.83 2.96 8.83
N LYS A 27 -12.80 3.78 9.08
CA LYS A 27 -12.45 4.90 8.18
C LYS A 27 -11.86 4.39 6.86
N PHE A 28 -11.07 3.32 6.91
CA PHE A 28 -10.47 2.70 5.73
C PHE A 28 -11.54 2.22 4.73
N ARG A 29 -12.55 1.47 5.21
CA ARG A 29 -13.64 0.95 4.37
C ARG A 29 -14.56 2.03 3.80
N LYS A 30 -14.64 3.19 4.45
CA LYS A 30 -15.44 4.34 3.99
C LYS A 30 -14.66 5.26 3.05
N SER A 31 -13.37 4.98 2.81
CA SER A 31 -12.57 5.80 1.90
C SER A 31 -13.01 5.56 0.45
N PRO A 32 -13.34 6.63 -0.32
CA PRO A 32 -13.66 6.52 -1.74
C PRO A 32 -12.54 5.85 -2.55
N GLU A 33 -11.29 6.11 -2.15
CA GLU A 33 -10.09 5.57 -2.81
C GLU A 33 -10.01 4.05 -2.64
N ILE A 34 -10.42 3.54 -1.46
CA ILE A 34 -10.44 2.09 -1.19
C ILE A 34 -11.61 1.41 -1.89
N GLN A 35 -12.78 2.05 -1.91
CA GLN A 35 -13.92 1.53 -2.68
C GLN A 35 -13.56 1.39 -4.17
N GLY A 36 -12.98 2.43 -4.77
CA GLY A 36 -12.55 2.39 -6.17
C GLY A 36 -11.53 1.29 -6.45
N PHE A 37 -10.59 1.05 -5.52
CA PHE A 37 -9.64 -0.05 -5.64
C PHE A 37 -10.30 -1.43 -5.62
N TYR A 38 -11.26 -1.65 -4.71
CA TYR A 38 -12.01 -2.92 -4.66
C TYR A 38 -12.86 -3.12 -5.92
N SER A 39 -13.55 -2.09 -6.42
CA SER A 39 -14.30 -2.15 -7.68
C SER A 39 -13.39 -2.48 -8.85
N PHE A 40 -12.24 -1.80 -8.99
CA PHE A 40 -11.27 -2.08 -10.05
C PHE A 40 -10.82 -3.55 -10.04
N ILE A 41 -10.46 -4.10 -8.88
CA ILE A 41 -10.07 -5.51 -8.78
C ILE A 41 -11.22 -6.44 -9.21
N TYR A 42 -12.42 -6.16 -8.74
CA TYR A 42 -13.59 -6.99 -9.01
C TYR A 42 -13.98 -6.93 -10.49
N ASP A 43 -14.11 -5.73 -11.04
CA ASP A 43 -14.55 -5.47 -12.42
C ASP A 43 -13.57 -6.05 -13.45
N ASN A 44 -12.29 -6.15 -13.10
CA ASN A 44 -11.25 -6.72 -13.97
C ASN A 44 -10.89 -8.17 -13.64
N SER A 45 -11.61 -8.83 -12.73
CA SER A 45 -11.35 -10.21 -12.30
C SER A 45 -9.91 -10.48 -11.79
N LEU A 46 -9.33 -9.51 -11.07
CA LEU A 46 -7.93 -9.55 -10.59
C LEU A 46 -7.81 -10.01 -9.12
N GLN A 47 -8.81 -10.73 -8.59
CA GLN A 47 -8.87 -11.06 -7.17
C GLN A 47 -7.70 -11.96 -6.74
N GLN A 48 -7.32 -12.91 -7.60
CA GLN A 48 -6.26 -13.87 -7.33
C GLN A 48 -4.89 -13.18 -7.30
N GLU A 49 -4.58 -12.36 -8.31
CA GLU A 49 -3.34 -11.60 -8.41
C GLU A 49 -3.21 -10.62 -7.24
N ALA A 50 -4.30 -9.92 -6.92
CA ALA A 50 -4.32 -9.00 -5.79
C ALA A 50 -4.02 -9.72 -4.47
N TYR A 51 -4.60 -10.91 -4.25
CA TYR A 51 -4.34 -11.73 -3.08
C TYR A 51 -2.88 -12.17 -3.00
N GLU A 52 -2.31 -12.64 -4.11
CA GLU A 52 -0.91 -13.09 -4.16
C GLU A 52 0.07 -11.94 -3.88
N ILE A 53 -0.19 -10.75 -4.44
CA ILE A 53 0.61 -9.55 -4.19
C ILE A 53 0.52 -9.16 -2.70
N LEU A 54 -0.68 -9.17 -2.11
CA LEU A 54 -0.88 -8.91 -0.69
C LEU A 54 -0.08 -9.88 0.18
N CYS A 55 -0.12 -11.17 -0.13
CA CYS A 55 0.65 -12.21 0.55
C CYS A 55 2.16 -11.95 0.48
N LYS A 56 2.69 -11.64 -0.72
CA LYS A 56 4.10 -11.30 -0.92
C LYS A 56 4.52 -10.08 -0.09
N ILE A 57 3.69 -9.03 -0.03
CA ILE A 57 3.96 -7.82 0.76
C ILE A 57 3.97 -8.15 2.26
N ILE A 58 3.01 -8.93 2.74
CA ILE A 58 2.95 -9.34 4.16
C ILE A 58 4.17 -10.18 4.53
N ALA A 59 4.54 -11.14 3.69
CA ALA A 59 5.72 -11.99 3.90
C ALA A 59 7.01 -11.15 3.96
N LYS A 60 7.20 -10.22 3.01
CA LYS A 60 8.34 -9.29 3.00
C LYS A 60 8.40 -8.46 4.29
N ARG A 61 7.27 -7.88 4.70
CA ARG A 61 7.20 -7.09 5.96
C ARG A 61 7.49 -7.92 7.20
N LYS A 62 7.07 -9.19 7.23
CA LYS A 62 7.40 -10.12 8.32
C LYS A 62 8.90 -10.42 8.36
N ALA A 63 9.51 -10.68 7.20
CA ALA A 63 10.95 -10.92 7.08
C ALA A 63 11.77 -9.70 7.52
N GLU A 64 11.42 -8.49 7.06
CA GLU A 64 12.07 -7.24 7.47
C GLU A 64 11.97 -7.02 9.00
N LYS A 65 10.82 -7.31 9.61
CA LYS A 65 10.66 -7.25 11.07
C LYS A 65 11.55 -8.26 11.79
N ALA A 66 11.68 -9.47 11.27
CA ALA A 66 12.55 -10.49 11.85
C ALA A 66 14.03 -10.11 11.77
N GLN A 67 14.48 -9.61 10.62
CA GLN A 67 15.85 -9.10 10.43
C GLN A 67 16.17 -7.95 11.38
N LYS A 68 15.25 -6.98 11.53
CA LYS A 68 15.41 -5.87 12.49
C LYS A 68 15.54 -6.36 13.94
N LYS A 69 14.84 -7.45 14.32
CA LYS A 69 14.98 -8.05 15.66
C LYS A 69 16.33 -8.74 15.84
N GLN A 70 16.81 -9.47 14.83
CA GLN A 70 18.12 -10.14 14.87
C GLN A 70 19.26 -9.11 14.97
N GLN A 71 19.24 -8.06 14.13
CA GLN A 71 20.24 -6.98 14.19
C GLN A 71 20.28 -6.28 15.55
N LYS A 72 19.14 -6.12 16.23
CA LYS A 72 19.10 -5.56 17.60
C LYS A 72 19.67 -6.50 18.66
N LYS A 73 19.60 -7.82 18.46
CA LYS A 73 20.20 -8.80 19.38
C LYS A 73 21.71 -8.91 19.21
N THR A 74 22.22 -8.81 17.99
CA THR A 74 23.67 -8.91 17.72
C THR A 74 24.45 -7.65 18.11
N LYS A 75 23.77 -6.50 18.20
CA LYS A 75 24.36 -5.21 18.65
C LYS A 75 24.27 -4.98 20.17
N LYS A 76 23.78 -5.93 20.95
CA LYS A 76 23.63 -5.84 22.40
C LYS A 76 24.54 -6.85 23.06
#